data_AF-A0A2L2WWJ5-F1
#
_entry.id   AF-A0A2L2WWJ5-F1
#
_cell.length_a   1.000
_cell.length_b   1.000
_cell.length_c   1.000
_cell.angle_alpha   90.00
_cell.angle_beta   90.00
_cell.angle_gamma   90.00
#
_symmetry.space_group_name_H-M   'P 1'
#
loop_
_entity.id
_entity.type
_entity.pdbx_description
1 polymer ?
#
loop_
_entity_poly.entity_id
_entity_poly.type
_entity_poly.pdbx_seq_one_letter_code
_entity_poly.pdbx_strand_id
1 'polypeptide(L)'
;MQPVNNVFPKEVKKHKKVLNKHLKEFYQLLDSQPKPSNETVRAEFIRHESEWRVHCVTHRLGTRIADLFNANVSLAWEQKYTLPNKK
;
A
#
# COMPACT_ATOMS: atom_id res chain seq x y z
N MET A 1 7.82 -9.04 -8.97
CA MET A 1 6.45 -9.03 -8.42
C MET A 1 5.57 -8.24 -9.37
N GLN A 2 4.60 -8.88 -10.02
CA GLN A 2 3.65 -8.17 -10.87
C GLN A 2 2.65 -7.42 -9.99
N PRO A 3 2.31 -6.14 -10.27
CA PRO A 3 1.27 -5.46 -9.54
C PRO A 3 -0.05 -6.17 -9.82
N VAL A 4 -0.68 -6.66 -8.75
CA VAL A 4 -2.02 -7.28 -8.77
C VAL A 4 -2.96 -6.43 -9.63
N ASN A 5 -3.48 -7.06 -10.68
CA ASN A 5 -4.44 -6.48 -11.61
C ASN A 5 -5.79 -6.28 -10.91
N ASN A 6 -5.85 -5.34 -9.97
CA ASN A 6 -7.12 -4.84 -9.46
C ASN A 6 -7.63 -3.78 -10.43
N VAL A 7 -8.87 -3.96 -10.86
CA VAL A 7 -9.64 -2.99 -11.65
C VAL A 7 -9.80 -1.73 -10.82
N PHE A 8 -8.80 -0.85 -10.90
CA PHE A 8 -8.84 0.46 -10.30
C PHE A 8 -9.99 1.25 -10.95
N PRO A 9 -10.92 1.82 -10.16
CA PRO A 9 -11.95 2.71 -10.68
C PRO A 9 -11.31 3.78 -11.59
N LYS A 10 -12.04 4.24 -12.62
CA LYS A 10 -11.49 5.22 -13.59
C LYS A 10 -10.86 6.44 -12.91
N GLU A 11 -11.40 6.85 -11.76
CA GLU A 11 -10.91 7.94 -10.91
C GLU A 11 -9.51 7.65 -10.34
N VAL A 12 -9.23 6.41 -9.96
CA VAL A 12 -7.93 5.99 -9.44
C VAL A 12 -6.88 5.89 -10.54
N LYS A 13 -7.25 5.66 -11.81
CA LYS A 13 -6.25 5.56 -12.89
C LYS A 13 -5.36 6.81 -12.99
N LYS A 14 -5.90 8.00 -12.68
CA LYS A 14 -5.14 9.27 -12.63
C LYS A 14 -4.23 9.38 -11.41
N HIS A 15 -4.62 8.77 -10.28
CA HIS A 15 -3.88 8.83 -9.02
C HIS A 15 -3.08 7.56 -8.70
N LYS A 16 -3.14 6.55 -9.58
CA LYS A 16 -2.47 5.25 -9.45
C LYS A 16 -0.97 5.41 -9.26
N LYS A 17 -0.34 6.40 -9.92
CA LYS A 17 1.09 6.68 -9.75
C LYS A 17 1.43 7.07 -8.31
N VAL A 18 0.57 7.86 -7.66
CA VAL A 18 0.76 8.31 -6.27
C VAL A 18 0.56 7.14 -5.31
N LEU A 19 -0.52 6.38 -5.47
CA LEU A 19 -0.76 5.16 -4.69
C LEU A 19 0.40 4.16 -4.83
N ASN A 20 0.84 3.89 -6.06
CA ASN A 20 1.95 2.99 -6.34
C ASN A 20 3.27 3.49 -5.74
N LYS A 21 3.48 4.81 -5.67
CA LYS A 21 4.65 5.39 -5.01
C LYS A 21 4.66 5.02 -3.52
N HIS A 22 3.57 5.30 -2.81
CA HIS A 22 3.45 4.95 -1.38
C HIS A 22 3.62 3.46 -1.13
N LEU A 23 3.00 2.61 -1.96
CA LEU A 23 3.15 1.15 -1.85
C LEU A 23 4.60 0.71 -2.10
N LYS A 24 5.26 1.26 -3.13
CA LYS A 24 6.65 0.92 -3.44
C LYS A 24 7.58 1.32 -2.31
N GLU A 25 7.47 2.55 -1.80
CA GLU A 25 8.30 3.06 -0.70
C GLU A 25 8.11 2.20 0.56
N PHE A 26 6.85 1.88 0.90
CA PHE A 26 6.56 1.01 2.03
C PHE A 26 7.12 -0.41 1.84
N TYR A 27 6.99 -1.01 0.66
CA TYR A 27 7.56 -2.34 0.41
C TYR A 27 9.09 -2.34 0.37
N GLN A 28 9.72 -1.26 -0.10
CA GLN A 28 11.17 -1.10 -0.04
C GLN A 28 11.66 -1.00 1.40
N LEU A 29 10.92 -0.31 2.28
CA LEU A 29 11.20 -0.32 3.72
C LEU A 29 11.14 -1.75 4.27
N LEU A 30 10.09 -2.51 3.96
CA LEU A 30 9.95 -3.89 4.43
C LEU A 30 11.07 -4.83 3.95
N ASP A 31 11.62 -4.58 2.76
CA ASP A 31 12.70 -5.35 2.16
C ASP A 31 14.11 -4.82 2.54
N SER A 32 14.18 -3.69 3.27
CA SER A 32 15.45 -3.06 3.63
C SER A 32 16.28 -3.94 4.56
N GLN A 33 17.60 -3.84 4.39
CA GLN A 33 18.58 -4.47 5.28
C GLN A 33 19.48 -3.40 5.93
N PRO A 34 19.63 -3.38 7.27
CA PRO A 34 19.03 -4.31 8.24
C PRO A 34 17.50 -4.20 8.33
N LYS A 35 16.85 -5.29 8.74
CA LYS A 35 15.39 -5.37 8.82
C LYS A 35 14.87 -4.26 9.75
N PRO A 36 13.91 -3.43 9.31
CA PRO A 36 13.37 -2.37 10.15
C PRO A 36 12.63 -2.95 11.36
N SER A 37 12.67 -2.22 12.47
CA SER A 37 11.92 -2.55 13.67
C SER A 37 10.41 -2.47 13.43
N ASN A 38 9.63 -3.27 14.16
CA ASN A 38 8.16 -3.24 14.06
C ASN A 38 7.57 -1.85 14.30
N GLU A 39 8.18 -1.06 15.21
CA GLU A 39 7.78 0.33 15.47
C GLU A 39 8.01 1.24 14.25
N THR A 40 9.17 1.13 13.61
CA THR A 40 9.50 1.87 12.38
C THR A 40 8.55 1.51 11.25
N VAL A 41 8.27 0.21 11.07
CA VAL A 41 7.32 -0.26 10.06
C VAL A 41 5.91 0.29 10.31
N ARG A 42 5.46 0.30 11.57
CA ARG A 42 4.15 0.89 11.95
C ARG A 42 4.10 2.39 11.71
N ALA A 43 5.15 3.11 12.09
CA ALA A 43 5.22 4.56 11.89
C ALA A 43 5.14 4.94 10.41
N GLU A 44 5.92 4.25 9.56
CA GLU A 44 5.93 4.49 8.12
C GLU A 44 4.63 4.05 7.43
N PHE A 45 4.00 2.98 7.92
CA PHE A 45 2.67 2.58 7.46
C PHE A 45 1.64 3.70 7.71
N ILE A 46 1.57 4.21 8.95
CA ILE A 46 0.65 5.28 9.33
C ILE A 46 0.93 6.55 8.52
N ARG A 47 2.21 6.87 8.30
CA ARG A 47 2.63 8.03 7.50
C ARG A 47 2.11 7.92 6.07
N HIS A 48 2.40 6.81 5.38
CA HIS A 48 1.97 6.61 4.00
C HIS A 48 0.46 6.49 3.85
N GLU A 49 -0.23 5.85 4.80
CA GLU A 49 -1.69 5.79 4.82
C GLU A 49 -2.29 7.20 4.96
N SER A 50 -1.80 7.98 5.91
CA SER A 50 -2.27 9.34 6.15
C SER A 50 -2.02 10.25 4.94
N GLU A 51 -0.82 10.19 4.34
CA GLU A 51 -0.48 10.94 3.13
C GLU A 51 -1.42 10.57 1.96
N TRP A 52 -1.69 9.28 1.77
CA TRP A 52 -2.63 8.82 0.75
C TRP A 52 -4.08 9.28 1.03
N ARG A 53 -4.52 9.23 2.29
CA ARG A 53 -5.85 9.72 2.70
C ARG A 53 -5.98 11.22 2.45
N VAL A 54 -4.98 12.03 2.79
CA VAL A 54 -4.96 13.47 2.52
C VAL A 54 -5.00 13.75 1.02
N HIS A 55 -4.23 13.00 0.23
CA HIS A 55 -4.26 13.09 -1.24
C HIS A 55 -5.67 12.79 -1.78
N CYS A 56 -6.32 11.75 -1.26
CA CYS A 56 -7.70 11.39 -1.60
C CYS A 56 -8.69 12.51 -1.28
N VAL A 57 -8.65 13.07 -0.07
CA VAL A 57 -9.54 14.17 0.34
C VAL A 57 -9.34 15.40 -0.56
N THR A 58 -8.08 15.75 -0.84
CA THR A 58 -7.73 16.91 -1.67
C THR A 58 -8.27 16.78 -3.09
N HIS A 59 -8.28 15.57 -3.63
CA HIS A 59 -8.73 15.26 -4.99
C HIS A 59 -10.18 14.75 -5.04
N ARG A 60 -10.91 14.84 -3.91
CA ARG A 60 -12.30 14.37 -3.76
C ARG A 60 -12.50 12.92 -4.19
N LEU A 61 -11.50 12.07 -3.91
CA LEU A 61 -11.60 10.64 -4.11
C LEU A 61 -12.45 10.03 -2.99
N GLY A 62 -13.39 9.17 -3.34
CA GLY A 62 -14.28 8.54 -2.36
C GLY A 62 -13.54 7.66 -1.35
N THR A 63 -14.16 7.38 -0.20
CA THR A 63 -13.58 6.61 0.92
C THR A 63 -13.00 5.27 0.47
N ARG A 64 -13.68 4.57 -0.45
CA ARG A 64 -13.20 3.30 -1.03
C ARG A 64 -11.83 3.40 -1.71
N ILE A 65 -11.47 4.58 -2.23
CA ILE A 65 -10.17 4.84 -2.84
C ILE A 65 -9.11 5.09 -1.77
N ALA A 66 -9.48 5.79 -0.70
CA ALA A 66 -8.59 6.01 0.45
C ALA A 66 -8.18 4.69 1.10
N ASP A 67 -9.09 3.70 1.14
CA ASP A 67 -8.81 2.36 1.70
C ASP A 67 -7.91 1.49 0.80
N LEU A 68 -7.62 1.89 -0.44
CA LEU A 68 -6.83 1.06 -1.36
C LEU A 68 -5.40 0.83 -0.86
N PHE A 69 -4.79 1.79 -0.17
CA PHE A 69 -3.45 1.59 0.40
C PHE A 69 -3.47 0.42 1.40
N ASN A 70 -4.37 0.49 2.38
CA ASN A 70 -4.52 -0.55 3.40
C ASN A 70 -4.87 -1.91 2.76
N ALA A 71 -5.83 -1.95 1.84
CA ALA A 71 -6.22 -3.18 1.16
C ALA A 71 -5.07 -3.85 0.37
N ASN A 72 -4.22 -3.05 -0.29
CA ASN A 72 -3.05 -3.59 -1.00
C ASN A 72 -2.00 -4.13 -0.03
N VAL A 73 -1.75 -3.42 1.07
CA VAL A 73 -0.79 -3.86 2.09
C VAL A 73 -1.28 -5.13 2.78
N SER A 74 -2.56 -5.21 3.17
CA SER A 74 -3.16 -6.42 3.75
C SER A 74 -3.03 -7.61 2.80
N LEU A 75 -3.39 -7.45 1.53
CA LEU A 75 -3.29 -8.51 0.54
C LEU A 75 -1.84 -8.97 0.34
N ALA A 76 -0.89 -8.05 0.24
CA ALA A 76 0.53 -8.38 0.11
C ALA A 76 1.06 -9.09 1.37
N TRP A 77 0.56 -8.71 2.54
CA TRP A 77 0.90 -9.36 3.81
C TRP A 77 0.36 -10.79 3.85
N GLU A 78 -0.92 -10.99 3.48
CA GLU A 78 -1.53 -12.31 3.38
C GLU A 78 -0.76 -13.20 2.40
N GLN A 79 -0.41 -12.68 1.22
CA GLN A 79 0.36 -13.43 0.23
C GLN A 79 1.76 -13.82 0.73
N LYS A 80 2.44 -12.93 1.47
CA LYS A 80 3.79 -13.19 1.99
C LYS A 80 3.83 -14.06 3.24
N TYR A 81 2.80 -14.01 4.08
CA TYR A 81 2.84 -14.58 5.44
C TYR A 81 1.73 -15.59 5.77
N THR A 82 0.66 -15.68 4.98
CA THR A 82 -0.47 -16.62 5.24
C THR A 82 -0.64 -17.73 4.22
N LEU A 83 0.02 -17.68 3.06
CA LEU A 83 0.10 -18.85 2.19
C LEU A 83 1.14 -19.82 2.78
N PRO A 84 0.74 -21.02 3.26
CA PRO A 84 1.71 -22.05 3.55
C PRO A 84 2.44 -22.35 2.25
N ASN A 85 3.77 -22.29 2.31
CA ASN A 85 4.67 -22.77 1.27
C ASN A 85 4.19 -24.18 0.88
N LYS A 86 3.39 -24.31 -0.18
CA LYS A 86 3.11 -25.60 -0.80
C LYS A 86 4.39 -25.99 -1.52
N LYS A 87 5.27 -26.68 -0.78
CA LYS A 87 6.30 -27.56 -1.33
C LYS A 87 5.63 -28.64 -2.17
#